data_AF-A0A958FJS9-F1
#
_entry.id   AF-A0A958FJS9-F1
#
_cell.length_a   1.000
_cell.length_b   1.000
_cell.length_c   1.000
_cell.angle_alpha   90.00
_cell.angle_beta   90.00
_cell.angle_gamma   90.00
#
_symmetry.space_group_name_H-M   'P 1'
#
loop_
_entity.id
_entity.type
_entity.pdbx_description
1 polymer ?
#
loop_
_entity_poly.entity_id
_entity_poly.type
_entity_poly.pdbx_seq_one_letter_code
_entity_poly.pdbx_strand_id
1 'polypeptide(L)' 'KWDFAWMSTDGLFQIWEGKKVDGIWYIYKTFMINDQEVLSRQAFIPENDRTVIRTSEHSSDNGKTWR' A
#
# COMPACT_ATOMS: atom_id res chain seq x y z
N LYS A 1 13.63 -2.11 -8.67
CA LYS A 1 12.26 -2.36 -8.13
C LYS A 1 12.38 -2.37 -6.62
N TRP A 2 11.48 -1.69 -5.92
CA TRP A 2 11.44 -1.70 -4.46
C TRP A 2 10.19 -2.46 -4.05
N ASP A 3 10.32 -3.39 -3.11
CA ASP A 3 9.19 -4.12 -2.55
C ASP A 3 9.25 -3.96 -1.03
N PHE A 4 8.08 -3.92 -0.39
CA PHE A 4 7.96 -3.81 1.06
C PHE A 4 7.58 -5.16 1.65
N ALA A 5 8.45 -5.70 2.48
CA ALA A 5 8.20 -6.91 3.23
C ALA A 5 7.57 -6.58 4.58
N TRP A 6 6.35 -7.05 4.79
CA TRP A 6 5.70 -7.06 6.09
C TRP A 6 5.84 -8.45 6.70
N MET A 7 6.30 -8.51 7.94
CA MET A 7 6.48 -9.73 8.70
C MET A 7 5.98 -9.52 10.12
N SER A 8 5.18 -10.43 10.63
CA SER A 8 4.72 -10.44 12.02
C SER A 8 5.52 -11.44 12.87
N THR A 9 5.41 -11.28 14.19
CA THR A 9 6.08 -12.12 15.17
C THR A 9 5.63 -13.58 15.15
N ASP A 10 4.39 -13.85 14.73
CA ASP A 10 3.82 -15.17 14.51
C ASP A 10 4.17 -15.77 13.12
N GLY A 11 5.02 -15.09 12.35
CA GLY A 11 5.58 -15.60 11.10
C GLY A 11 4.69 -15.38 9.87
N LEU A 12 3.63 -14.58 9.95
CA LEU A 12 2.92 -14.15 8.76
C LEU A 12 3.82 -13.24 7.94
N PHE A 13 3.85 -13.48 6.63
CA PHE A 13 4.73 -12.78 5.71
C PHE A 13 3.95 -12.29 4.50
N GLN A 14 4.22 -11.05 4.11
CA GLN A 14 3.59 -10.42 2.96
C GLN A 14 4.59 -9.56 2.21
N ILE A 15 4.64 -9.74 0.89
CA ILE A 15 5.30 -8.78 -0.01
C ILE A 15 4.25 -7.85 -0.60
N TRP A 16 4.60 -6.56 -0.63
CA TRP A 16 3.85 -5.49 -1.27
C TRP A 16 4.72 -4.83 -2.34
N GLU A 17 4.16 -4.57 -3.50
CA GLU A 17 4.88 -3.94 -4.61
C GLU A 17 5.08 -2.45 -4.37
N GLY A 18 6.32 -1.98 -4.40
CA GLY A 18 6.63 -0.55 -4.30
C GLY A 18 6.60 0.14 -5.67
N LYS A 19 5.83 1.21 -5.80
CA LYS A 19 5.74 2.04 -7.00
C LYS A 19 5.74 3.53 -6.65
N LYS A 20 6.44 4.33 -7.44
CA LYS A 20 6.47 5.78 -7.31
C LYS A 20 5.39 6.41 -8.21
N VAL A 21 4.51 7.23 -7.63
CA VAL A 21 3.43 7.96 -8.32
C VAL A 21 3.52 9.42 -7.91
N ASP A 22 3.66 10.33 -8.88
CA ASP A 22 3.78 11.78 -8.66
C ASP A 22 4.79 12.16 -7.56
N GLY A 23 5.93 11.48 -7.56
CA GLY A 23 7.01 11.73 -6.59
C GLY A 23 6.87 10.98 -5.26
N ILE A 24 5.72 10.39 -4.95
CA ILE A 24 5.43 9.69 -3.70
C ILE A 24 5.58 8.18 -3.88
N TRP A 25 6.24 7.51 -2.94
CA TRP A 25 6.32 6.06 -2.91
C TRP A 25 5.08 5.46 -2.25
N TYR A 26 4.41 4.58 -2.98
CA TYR A 26 3.31 3.77 -2.50
C TYR A 26 3.71 2.29 -2.50
N ILE A 27 3.17 1.54 -1.54
CA ILE A 27 3.22 0.08 -1.49
C ILE A 27 1.83 -0.46 -1.84
N TYR A 28 1.77 -1.43 -2.75
CA TYR A 28 0.54 -1.97 -3.31
C TYR A 28 0.38 -3.45 -2.98
N LYS A 29 -0.87 -3.86 -2.77
CA LYS A 29 -1.23 -5.27 -2.66
C LYS A 29 -2.67 -5.49 -3.07
N THR A 30 -2.89 -6.57 -3.80
CA THR A 30 -4.21 -7.07 -4.11
C THR A 30 -4.68 -8.05 -3.03
N PHE A 31 -5.93 -7.89 -2.60
CA PHE A 31 -6.61 -8.80 -1.67
C PHE A 31 -7.84 -9.40 -2.34
N MET A 32 -8.17 -10.64 -1.95
CA MET A 32 -9.45 -11.26 -2.25
C MET A 32 -10.34 -11.12 -1.01
N ILE A 33 -11.43 -10.36 -1.11
CA ILE A 33 -12.38 -10.13 -0.02
C ILE A 33 -13.77 -10.48 -0.55
N ASN A 34 -14.42 -11.50 0.03
CA ASN A 34 -15.73 -11.98 -0.44
C ASN A 34 -15.77 -12.24 -1.97
N ASP A 35 -14.76 -12.95 -2.47
CA ASP A 35 -14.56 -13.24 -3.90
C ASP A 35 -14.39 -12.03 -4.82
N GLN A 36 -14.15 -10.84 -4.25
CA GLN A 36 -13.85 -9.62 -5.00
C GLN A 36 -12.38 -9.25 -4.86
N GLU A 37 -11.78 -8.86 -5.99
CA GLU A 37 -10.44 -8.30 -6.02
C GLU A 37 -10.47 -6.86 -5.52
N VAL A 38 -9.69 -6.55 -4.48
CA VAL A 38 -9.54 -5.22 -3.93
C VAL A 38 -8.08 -4.84 -3.95
N LEU A 39 -7.74 -3.79 -4.71
CA LEU A 39 -6.40 -3.24 -4.75
C LEU A 39 -6.24 -2.25 -3.59
N SER A 40 -5.26 -2.50 -2.72
CA SER A 40 -4.87 -1.59 -1.65
C SER A 40 -3.56 -0.89 -2.00
N ARG A 41 -3.45 0.38 -1.60
CA ARG A 41 -2.17 1.11 -1.58
C ARG A 41 -1.99 1.86 -0.26
N GLN A 42 -0.74 2.01 0.15
CA GLN A 42 -0.38 2.82 1.32
C GLN A 42 0.87 3.64 1.01
N ALA A 43 0.99 4.81 1.62
CA ALA A 43 2.20 5.62 1.57
C ALA A 43 2.50 6.24 2.93
N PHE A 44 3.77 6.54 3.17
CA PHE A 44 4.24 7.36 4.28
C PHE A 44 4.85 8.63 3.69
N ILE A 45 4.16 9.74 3.86
CA ILE A 45 4.51 11.03 3.25
C ILE A 45 5.08 11.92 4.34
N PRO A 46 6.36 12.34 4.26
CA PRO A 46 6.92 13.31 5.20
C PRO A 46 6.11 14.61 5.18
N GLU A 47 5.68 15.04 6.35
CA GLU A 47 5.05 16.35 6.53
C GLU A 47 6.10 17.37 7.01
N ASN A 48 7.08 16.90 7.79
CA ASN A 48 8.29 17.64 8.20
C ASN A 48 9.36 16.64 8.65
N ASP A 49 10.47 17.12 9.22
CA ASP A 49 11.62 16.32 9.66
C ASP A 49 11.33 15.31 10.78
N ARG A 50 10.13 15.35 11.38
CA ARG A 50 9.75 14.53 12.54
C ARG A 50 8.46 13.74 12.33
N THR A 51 7.60 14.15 11.41
CA THR A 51 6.28 13.53 11.22
C THR A 51 6.07 13.05 9.79
N VAL A 52 5.35 11.94 9.69
CA VAL A 52 4.86 11.39 8.43
C VAL A 52 3.35 11.25 8.51
N ILE A 53 2.66 11.55 7.42
CA ILE A 53 1.27 11.19 7.21
C ILE A 53 1.25 9.80 6.57
N ARG A 54 0.49 8.88 7.15
CA ARG A 54 0.22 7.60 6.52
C ARG A 54 -1.10 7.70 5.76
N THR A 55 -1.08 7.38 4.47
CA THR A 55 -2.30 7.12 3.69
C THR A 55 -2.51 5.62 3.58
N SER A 56 -3.79 5.23 3.57
CA SER A 56 -4.21 3.85 3.33
C SER A 56 -5.50 3.91 2.55
N GLU A 57 -5.43 3.50 1.29
CA GLU A 57 -6.53 3.60 0.35
C GLU A 57 -6.78 2.25 -0.29
N HIS A 58 -8.01 2.07 -0.77
CA HIS A 58 -8.45 0.89 -1.48
C HIS A 58 -9.27 1.25 -2.72
N SER A 59 -9.20 0.37 -3.71
CA SER A 59 -9.84 0.49 -5.00
C SER A 59 -10.49 -0.83 -5.40
N SER A 60 -11.73 -0.75 -5.88
CA SER A 60 -12.50 -1.88 -6.41
C SER A 60 -12.60 -1.85 -7.95
N ASP A 61 -11.90 -0.92 -8.60
CA ASP A 61 -11.96 -0.69 -10.04
C ASP A 61 -10.55 -0.62 -10.68
N ASN A 62 -9.62 -1.40 -10.11
CA ASN A 62 -8.22 -1.51 -10.56
C ASN A 62 -7.45 -0.19 -10.54
N GLY A 63 -7.68 0.62 -9.50
CA GLY A 63 -6.94 1.85 -9.24
C GLY A 63 -7.45 3.07 -10.00
N LYS A 64 -8.64 3.02 -10.61
CA LYS A 64 -9.27 4.19 -11.26
C LYS A 64 -9.85 5.14 -10.21
N THR A 65 -10.45 4.62 -9.15
CA THR A 65 -10.92 5.37 -7.99
C THR A 65 -10.33 4.80 -6.70
N TRP A 66 -10.06 5.70 -5.75
CA TRP A 66 -9.48 5.39 -4.44
C TRP A 66 -10.39 5.94 -3.35
N ARG A 67 -10.58 5.15 -2.30
CA ARG A 67 -11.34 5.51 -1.09
C ARG A 67 -10.50 5.26 0.14
#